data_AF-A0A956GBC7-F1
#
_entry.id   AF-A0A956GBC7-F1
#
_cell.length_a   1.000
_cell.length_b   1.000
_cell.length_c   1.000
_cell.angle_alpha   90.00
_cell.angle_beta   90.00
_cell.angle_gamma   90.00
#
_symmetry.space_group_name_H-M   'P 1'
#
loop_
_entity.id
_entity.type
_entity.pdbx_description
1 polymer ?
#
loop_
_entity_poly.entity_id
_entity_poly.type
_entity_poly.pdbx_seq_one_letter_code
_entity_poly.pdbx_strand_id
1 'polypeptide(L)'
;MNRVSRAFLSSAAVMLITSGCVGGVIGGEQGACVAGSNCQQPTTPTSPTNPTSPTNPSNPGGPVSTPTPPNPTTCSQDSDCTSPFVCNTAASQCVPPTAKNGGLCDPIEGIGCKSGEQCIGGICMNPPTTCQSNDDCPGAFICQQGVCTVDGGNGGSGCKDNSQCPTGQGCVGGSCVPQAVCNVPHAPNRMAGVWQLDSTLKVRDGLKGLTKGLLSLGGALQDIIDGKFNIKGVPSFLSSIVAALVKDLIKQYVPPWGLQVIQWLANVNDVLDEWRVISTESIQSVGNDQYKGASTWHLVEFEYQGKKVSTSGTNVPGLGQITTEPWTAREVCGVFFIDKHSLKAKFGQIYRWAIEAMLTAISCSNGQCYTNLNDMFQTLIDCRAFGNAVQSADSTIPGLSSLVEAACTAEKQNFIKKIIQEIDDLSAKLTYMSLRAKVNIINNNSMSNGRWYGVLGGSFGKGNFEGSFQGVRK
;
A
#
# COMPACT_ATOMS: atom_id res chain seq x y z
N MET A 1 61.40 -25.37 15.99
CA MET A 1 62.78 -25.29 16.49
C MET A 1 62.79 -24.37 17.72
N ASN A 2 63.59 -24.75 18.72
CA ASN A 2 63.85 -24.12 20.03
C ASN A 2 62.79 -24.25 21.15
N ARG A 3 63.16 -25.10 22.12
CA ARG A 3 62.66 -25.25 23.49
C ARG A 3 63.27 -24.18 24.39
N VAL A 4 62.50 -23.64 25.34
CA VAL A 4 63.01 -23.22 26.67
C VAL A 4 61.96 -23.56 27.74
N SER A 5 62.48 -23.85 28.93
CA SER A 5 61.94 -24.66 30.03
C SER A 5 60.93 -23.99 30.98
N ARG A 6 60.32 -24.89 31.78
CA ARG A 6 59.44 -24.77 32.96
C ARG A 6 59.79 -23.68 33.98
N ALA A 7 58.75 -23.15 34.65
CA ALA A 7 58.76 -22.80 36.08
C ALA A 7 57.40 -23.08 36.73
N PHE A 8 57.44 -23.62 37.95
CA PHE A 8 56.35 -23.99 38.86
C PHE A 8 56.08 -22.83 39.86
N LEU A 9 54.82 -22.67 40.33
CA LEU A 9 54.34 -22.19 41.65
C LEU A 9 52.80 -21.96 41.53
N SER A 10 51.95 -22.85 42.02
CA SER A 10 51.37 -22.95 43.39
C SER A 10 50.20 -21.97 43.68
N SER A 11 49.01 -22.58 43.76
CA SER A 11 47.95 -22.41 44.78
C SER A 11 47.23 -21.07 44.99
N ALA A 12 45.93 -21.04 44.66
CA ALA A 12 44.89 -20.50 45.53
C ALA A 12 43.55 -21.18 45.23
N ALA A 13 42.80 -21.47 46.29
CA ALA A 13 41.64 -22.33 46.33
C ALA A 13 40.34 -21.52 46.54
N VAL A 14 39.22 -22.11 46.12
CA VAL A 14 37.85 -22.04 46.71
C VAL A 14 37.14 -20.68 46.77
N MET A 15 36.03 -20.56 46.03
CA MET A 15 34.72 -20.27 46.65
C MET A 15 33.54 -20.72 45.77
N LEU A 16 32.80 -21.71 46.28
CA LEU A 16 31.44 -22.08 45.87
C LEU A 16 30.45 -21.04 46.43
N ILE A 17 29.57 -20.47 45.60
CA ILE A 17 28.28 -19.92 46.06
C ILE A 17 27.18 -20.28 45.04
N THR A 18 26.46 -21.35 45.40
CA THR A 18 25.01 -21.61 45.35
C THR A 18 24.13 -21.09 44.21
N SER A 19 23.41 -22.06 43.65
CA SER A 19 22.07 -22.03 43.07
C SER A 19 21.06 -21.07 43.70
N GLY A 20 20.19 -20.50 42.86
CA GLY A 20 18.89 -19.95 43.23
C GLY A 20 17.95 -19.89 42.03
N CYS A 21 17.05 -20.87 41.92
CA CYS A 21 15.84 -20.81 41.09
C CYS A 21 14.66 -20.36 41.96
N VAL A 22 13.96 -19.29 41.59
CA VAL A 22 12.53 -18.96 41.85
C VAL A 22 12.21 -17.81 40.86
N GLY A 23 11.14 -17.71 40.07
CA GLY A 23 9.85 -18.39 39.93
C GLY A 23 8.78 -17.34 39.58
N GLY A 24 8.02 -17.55 38.49
CA GLY A 24 6.75 -16.87 38.11
C GLY A 24 6.89 -15.44 37.56
N VAL A 25 6.14 -14.97 36.56
CA VAL A 25 4.83 -15.34 36.00
C VAL A 25 4.81 -14.82 34.54
N ILE A 26 4.44 -15.66 33.56
CA ILE A 26 4.23 -15.23 32.17
C ILE A 26 2.73 -15.27 31.89
N GLY A 27 2.10 -14.11 31.73
CA GLY A 27 0.80 -13.97 31.09
C GLY A 27 0.99 -13.98 29.58
N GLY A 28 0.21 -14.81 28.88
CA GLY A 28 0.37 -15.08 27.46
C GLY A 28 -0.04 -13.90 26.56
N GLU A 29 0.86 -13.54 25.65
CA GLU A 29 0.55 -12.76 24.45
C GLU A 29 0.28 -13.71 23.28
N GLN A 30 -0.77 -13.38 22.52
CA GLN A 30 -1.22 -14.12 21.34
C GLN A 30 -0.22 -13.90 20.19
N GLY A 31 0.46 -14.97 19.81
CA GLY A 31 1.37 -14.99 18.67
C GLY A 31 0.63 -14.90 17.33
N ALA A 32 1.20 -14.10 16.42
CA ALA A 32 0.90 -14.15 15.00
C ALA A 32 1.17 -15.57 14.48
N CYS A 33 0.17 -16.18 13.83
CA CYS A 33 0.29 -17.52 13.27
C CYS A 33 1.09 -17.49 11.96
N VAL A 34 2.20 -18.23 11.93
CA VAL A 34 2.85 -18.68 10.70
C VAL A 34 2.08 -19.93 10.24
N ALA A 35 1.37 -19.83 9.11
CA ALA A 35 0.53 -20.93 8.63
C ALA A 35 1.37 -22.09 8.07
N GLY A 36 1.27 -23.24 8.73
CA GLY A 36 1.91 -24.50 8.34
C GLY A 36 1.17 -25.69 8.94
N SER A 37 -0.14 -25.82 8.69
CA SER A 37 -0.90 -27.06 8.90
C SER A 37 -2.29 -26.99 8.28
N ASN A 38 -2.68 -28.08 7.60
CA ASN A 38 -3.86 -28.29 6.76
C ASN A 38 -5.19 -27.73 7.28
N CYS A 39 -5.79 -26.83 6.49
CA CYS A 39 -7.24 -26.56 6.55
C CYS A 39 -7.93 -27.33 5.42
N GLN A 40 -8.67 -28.38 5.78
CA GLN A 40 -9.53 -29.12 4.86
C GLN A 40 -10.65 -28.21 4.33
N GLN A 41 -10.86 -28.23 3.01
CA GLN A 41 -12.00 -27.58 2.34
C GLN A 41 -13.32 -28.26 2.72
N PRO A 42 -14.42 -27.50 2.91
CA PRO A 42 -15.76 -28.08 2.92
C PRO A 42 -16.21 -28.45 1.50
N THR A 43 -16.72 -29.66 1.37
CA THR A 43 -17.25 -30.31 0.17
C THR A 43 -18.53 -29.66 -0.37
N THR A 44 -18.64 -29.62 -1.69
CA THR A 44 -19.84 -29.32 -2.48
C THR A 44 -20.97 -30.34 -2.30
N PRO A 45 -22.24 -29.92 -2.38
CA PRO A 45 -23.33 -30.79 -2.80
C PRO A 45 -23.73 -30.53 -4.26
N THR A 46 -24.09 -31.63 -4.91
CA THR A 46 -24.44 -31.84 -6.31
C THR A 46 -25.77 -31.23 -6.75
N SER A 47 -25.86 -31.04 -8.08
CA SER A 47 -27.00 -30.61 -8.92
C SER A 47 -28.31 -31.40 -8.71
N PRO A 48 -29.47 -30.91 -9.19
CA PRO A 48 -29.87 -31.34 -10.54
C PRO A 48 -30.62 -30.31 -11.42
N THR A 49 -30.47 -30.53 -12.74
CA THR A 49 -31.44 -30.41 -13.85
C THR A 49 -31.85 -29.06 -14.47
N ASN A 50 -31.43 -28.94 -15.73
CA ASN A 50 -31.95 -28.16 -16.86
C ASN A 50 -33.44 -28.46 -17.14
N PRO A 51 -34.22 -27.55 -17.78
CA PRO A 51 -34.41 -27.75 -19.22
C PRO A 51 -34.54 -26.48 -20.09
N THR A 52 -33.99 -26.63 -21.30
CA THR A 52 -34.49 -26.20 -22.63
C THR A 52 -34.61 -24.71 -22.97
N SER A 53 -33.70 -24.31 -23.86
CA SER A 53 -33.81 -23.23 -24.85
C SER A 53 -34.90 -23.52 -25.90
N PRO A 54 -35.47 -22.48 -26.54
CA PRO A 54 -35.69 -22.56 -27.97
C PRO A 54 -35.12 -21.35 -28.74
N THR A 55 -34.23 -21.67 -29.67
CA THR A 55 -34.16 -21.24 -31.08
C THR A 55 -34.72 -19.85 -31.47
N ASN A 56 -33.77 -19.00 -31.86
CA ASN A 56 -33.93 -17.87 -32.79
C ASN A 56 -34.20 -18.36 -34.23
N PRO A 57 -34.99 -17.61 -35.03
CA PRO A 57 -34.65 -17.44 -36.43
C PRO A 57 -34.54 -15.96 -36.85
N SER A 58 -33.45 -15.74 -37.60
CA SER A 58 -32.95 -14.56 -38.26
C SER A 58 -33.95 -13.79 -39.13
N ASN A 59 -33.87 -12.45 -39.13
CA ASN A 59 -34.00 -11.62 -40.34
C ASN A 59 -33.28 -10.26 -40.15
N PRO A 60 -32.55 -9.70 -41.15
CA PRO A 60 -31.77 -8.48 -41.00
C PRO A 60 -32.58 -7.26 -41.47
N GLY A 61 -32.78 -6.27 -40.60
CA GLY A 61 -33.42 -5.02 -40.97
C GLY A 61 -32.93 -3.87 -40.10
N GLY A 62 -32.09 -2.99 -40.69
CA GLY A 62 -31.84 -1.58 -40.35
C GLY A 62 -31.44 -1.21 -38.90
N PRO A 63 -30.79 -0.06 -38.66
CA PRO A 63 -30.67 0.48 -37.32
C PRO A 63 -32.05 0.93 -36.85
N VAL A 64 -32.76 0.04 -36.16
CA VAL A 64 -33.95 0.38 -35.39
C VAL A 64 -33.46 1.14 -34.17
N SER A 65 -33.65 2.47 -34.18
CA SER A 65 -33.59 3.30 -32.97
C SER A 65 -34.68 2.82 -32.02
N THR A 66 -34.36 1.89 -31.13
CA THR A 66 -35.27 1.51 -30.04
C THR A 66 -35.43 2.72 -29.10
N PRO A 67 -36.66 3.19 -28.84
CA PRO A 67 -36.88 4.29 -27.92
C PRO A 67 -36.49 3.86 -26.51
N THR A 68 -35.67 4.69 -25.86
CA THR A 68 -35.29 4.62 -24.45
C THR A 68 -36.54 4.35 -23.59
N PRO A 69 -36.54 3.36 -22.67
CA PRO A 69 -37.57 3.25 -21.65
C PRO A 69 -37.62 4.58 -20.86
N PRO A 70 -38.80 5.13 -20.57
CA PRO A 70 -38.91 6.47 -20.02
C PRO A 70 -38.30 6.48 -18.62
N ASN A 71 -37.32 7.38 -18.42
CA ASN A 71 -36.97 7.90 -17.10
C ASN A 71 -38.28 8.16 -16.33
N PRO A 72 -38.42 7.76 -15.05
CA PRO A 72 -39.62 8.05 -14.27
C PRO A 72 -40.12 9.47 -14.56
N THR A 73 -41.32 9.55 -15.15
CA THR A 73 -41.85 10.82 -15.67
C THR A 73 -42.13 11.80 -14.55
N THR A 74 -42.25 11.30 -13.32
CA THR A 74 -42.52 12.07 -12.12
C THR A 74 -41.41 11.93 -11.09
N CYS A 75 -41.03 13.04 -10.49
CA CYS A 75 -40.04 13.11 -9.42
C CYS A 75 -40.45 14.14 -8.37
N SER A 76 -40.02 13.92 -7.13
CA SER A 76 -40.13 14.83 -6.00
C SER A 76 -38.77 15.40 -5.59
N GLN A 77 -37.71 14.67 -5.91
CA GLN A 77 -36.33 14.99 -5.62
C GLN A 77 -35.44 14.34 -6.69
N ASP A 78 -34.21 14.83 -6.78
CA ASP A 78 -33.20 14.33 -7.71
C ASP A 78 -32.99 12.82 -7.62
N SER A 79 -33.05 12.22 -6.42
CA SER A 79 -32.90 10.76 -6.27
C SER A 79 -33.97 9.91 -6.93
N ASP A 80 -35.05 10.52 -7.42
CA ASP A 80 -36.10 9.82 -8.15
C ASP A 80 -35.77 9.71 -9.66
N CYS A 81 -34.76 10.45 -10.15
CA CYS A 81 -34.35 10.47 -11.55
C CYS A 81 -33.13 9.56 -11.80
N THR A 82 -33.06 9.00 -13.01
CA THR A 82 -31.85 8.30 -13.50
C THR A 82 -30.86 9.33 -14.05
N SER A 83 -29.56 9.16 -13.79
CA SER A 83 -28.54 10.04 -14.36
C SER A 83 -28.61 10.04 -15.89
N PRO A 84 -28.39 11.18 -16.56
CA PRO A 84 -27.93 12.46 -16.01
C PRO A 84 -29.06 13.43 -15.63
N PHE A 85 -30.32 12.96 -15.61
CA PHE A 85 -31.49 13.82 -15.43
C PHE A 85 -31.61 14.29 -13.98
N VAL A 86 -32.12 15.52 -13.81
CA VAL A 86 -32.41 16.11 -12.50
C VAL A 86 -33.89 16.37 -12.36
N CYS A 87 -34.38 16.40 -11.12
CA CYS A 87 -35.78 16.66 -10.88
C CYS A 87 -36.07 18.15 -11.01
N ASN A 88 -36.87 18.52 -12.00
CA ASN A 88 -37.55 19.82 -11.99
C ASN A 88 -38.72 19.71 -11.01
N THR A 89 -38.50 20.05 -9.75
CA THR A 89 -39.51 19.96 -8.68
C THR A 89 -40.75 20.81 -8.97
N ALA A 90 -40.61 21.92 -9.70
CA ALA A 90 -41.74 22.77 -10.10
C ALA A 90 -42.64 22.09 -11.15
N ALA A 91 -42.06 21.29 -12.05
CA ALA A 91 -42.81 20.52 -13.03
C ALA A 91 -43.10 19.08 -12.57
N SER A 92 -42.52 18.65 -11.44
CA SER A 92 -42.47 17.25 -11.00
C SER A 92 -42.02 16.32 -12.12
N GLN A 93 -40.99 16.68 -12.89
CA GLN A 93 -40.51 15.94 -14.06
C GLN A 93 -38.99 15.84 -14.06
N CYS A 94 -38.47 14.68 -14.42
CA CYS A 94 -37.05 14.52 -14.65
C CYS A 94 -36.65 15.15 -16.00
N VAL A 95 -35.74 16.12 -15.97
CA VAL A 95 -35.29 16.88 -17.15
C VAL A 95 -33.78 16.75 -17.35
N PRO A 96 -33.25 16.88 -18.59
CA PRO A 96 -31.82 16.87 -18.82
C PRO A 96 -31.10 17.92 -17.96
N PRO A 97 -29.84 17.67 -17.55
CA PRO A 97 -29.11 18.62 -16.73
C PRO A 97 -28.84 19.90 -17.54
N THR A 98 -28.98 21.05 -16.88
CA THR A 98 -28.51 22.32 -17.43
C THR A 98 -27.27 22.77 -16.68
N ALA A 99 -26.42 23.57 -17.33
CA ALA A 99 -25.20 24.14 -16.74
C ALA A 99 -25.37 24.87 -15.39
N LYS A 100 -26.62 25.18 -15.01
CA LYS A 100 -26.98 25.82 -13.74
C LYS A 100 -27.21 24.83 -12.60
N ASN A 101 -27.38 23.54 -12.88
CA ASN A 101 -27.73 22.50 -11.91
C ASN A 101 -26.47 21.88 -11.29
N GLY A 102 -25.63 22.71 -10.67
CA GLY A 102 -24.46 22.22 -9.93
C GLY A 102 -23.30 21.68 -10.78
N GLY A 103 -23.30 21.95 -12.10
CA GLY A 103 -22.22 21.50 -12.99
C GLY A 103 -22.34 20.04 -13.43
N LEU A 104 -23.55 19.50 -13.58
CA LEU A 104 -23.78 18.19 -14.20
C LEU A 104 -23.88 18.30 -15.73
N CYS A 105 -23.56 17.21 -16.42
CA CYS A 105 -23.63 17.12 -17.88
C CYS A 105 -24.02 15.73 -18.36
N ASP A 106 -24.47 15.67 -19.62
CA ASP A 106 -24.66 14.41 -20.31
C ASP A 106 -23.29 13.85 -20.77
N PRO A 107 -22.86 12.70 -20.23
CA PRO A 107 -21.57 12.08 -20.58
C PRO A 107 -21.55 11.48 -21.99
N ILE A 108 -22.71 11.23 -22.60
CA ILE A 108 -22.86 10.66 -23.94
C ILE A 108 -22.92 11.78 -24.97
N GLU A 109 -23.71 12.82 -24.72
CA GLU A 109 -23.87 13.92 -25.67
C GLU A 109 -22.81 15.00 -25.46
N GLY A 110 -22.13 15.02 -24.31
CA GLY A 110 -21.17 16.04 -23.94
C GLY A 110 -21.80 17.42 -23.70
N ILE A 111 -23.13 17.48 -23.55
CA ILE A 111 -23.89 18.72 -23.40
C ILE A 111 -24.14 19.03 -21.91
N GLY A 112 -24.43 20.30 -21.62
CA GLY A 112 -24.77 20.75 -20.27
C GLY A 112 -23.67 21.55 -19.57
N CYS A 113 -22.47 21.64 -20.14
CA CYS A 113 -21.39 22.46 -19.58
C CYS A 113 -21.32 23.87 -20.18
N LYS A 114 -20.74 24.82 -19.42
CA LYS A 114 -20.52 26.18 -19.91
C LYS A 114 -19.38 26.19 -20.93
N SER A 115 -19.31 27.25 -21.73
CA SER A 115 -18.20 27.44 -22.67
C SER A 115 -16.86 27.39 -21.94
N GLY A 116 -15.97 26.47 -22.34
CA GLY A 116 -14.66 26.24 -21.73
C GLY A 116 -14.60 25.10 -20.69
N GLU A 117 -15.73 24.49 -20.34
CA GLU A 117 -15.80 23.29 -19.48
C GLU A 117 -15.95 22.02 -20.34
N GLN A 118 -15.46 20.89 -19.81
CA GLN A 118 -15.58 19.57 -20.41
C GLN A 118 -16.45 18.66 -19.54
N CYS A 119 -17.28 17.84 -20.18
CA CYS A 119 -18.07 16.83 -19.48
C CYS A 119 -17.24 15.58 -19.21
N ILE A 120 -16.83 15.36 -17.97
CA ILE A 120 -15.95 14.25 -17.60
C ILE A 120 -16.65 13.39 -16.54
N GLY A 121 -17.19 12.27 -17.01
CA GLY A 121 -17.95 11.35 -16.16
C GLY A 121 -19.19 12.03 -15.55
N GLY A 122 -19.99 12.73 -16.36
CA GLY A 122 -21.25 13.34 -15.93
C GLY A 122 -21.13 14.64 -15.14
N ILE A 123 -19.91 15.18 -14.98
CA ILE A 123 -19.64 16.45 -14.30
C ILE A 123 -18.88 17.40 -15.23
N CYS A 124 -19.33 18.65 -15.30
CA CYS A 124 -18.66 19.76 -15.94
C CYS A 124 -17.47 20.23 -15.12
N MET A 125 -16.31 20.24 -15.77
CA MET A 125 -15.08 20.68 -15.12
C MET A 125 -14.12 21.30 -16.14
N ASN A 126 -13.26 22.16 -15.63
CA ASN A 126 -12.13 22.66 -16.39
C ASN A 126 -10.87 21.94 -15.88
N PRO A 127 -10.38 20.89 -16.57
CA PRO A 127 -9.23 20.15 -16.10
C PRO A 127 -8.02 21.10 -16.01
N PRO A 128 -7.32 21.14 -14.87
CA PRO A 128 -6.14 21.97 -14.74
C PRO A 128 -5.08 21.53 -15.76
N THR A 129 -4.46 22.49 -16.42
CA THR A 129 -3.43 22.22 -17.43
C THR A 129 -2.13 21.73 -16.81
N THR A 130 -1.89 22.02 -15.52
CA THR A 130 -0.70 21.59 -14.79
C THR A 130 -1.07 20.82 -13.53
N CYS A 131 -0.22 19.88 -13.15
CA CYS A 131 -0.40 19.04 -11.96
C CYS A 131 0.95 18.64 -11.36
N GLN A 132 0.97 18.30 -10.09
CA GLN A 132 2.13 17.67 -9.44
C GLN A 132 1.88 16.19 -9.13
N SER A 133 0.61 15.83 -8.94
CA SER A 133 0.16 14.52 -8.53
C SER A 133 -1.22 14.22 -9.11
N ASN A 134 -1.63 12.95 -9.06
CA ASN A 134 -2.96 12.51 -9.46
C ASN A 134 -4.06 13.24 -8.67
N ASP A 135 -3.77 13.67 -7.45
CA ASP A 135 -4.70 14.42 -6.60
C ASP A 135 -5.07 15.81 -7.15
N ASP A 136 -4.23 16.36 -8.03
CA ASP A 136 -4.45 17.67 -8.63
C ASP A 136 -5.27 17.55 -9.93
N CYS A 137 -5.45 16.33 -10.44
CA CYS A 137 -6.26 16.06 -11.62
C CYS A 137 -7.68 15.64 -11.23
N PRO A 138 -8.69 15.90 -12.08
CA PRO A 138 -10.03 15.40 -11.86
C PRO A 138 -10.14 13.89 -12.08
N GLY A 139 -11.30 13.32 -11.71
CA GLY A 139 -11.59 11.90 -11.98
C GLY A 139 -11.42 11.56 -13.46
N ALA A 140 -10.91 10.36 -13.75
CA ALA A 140 -10.49 9.89 -15.09
C ALA A 140 -9.23 10.52 -15.70
N PHE A 141 -8.60 11.48 -15.01
CA PHE A 141 -7.32 12.06 -15.43
C PHE A 141 -6.19 11.66 -14.48
N ILE A 142 -5.01 11.47 -15.05
CA ILE A 142 -3.77 11.20 -14.34
C ILE A 142 -2.78 12.34 -14.59
N CYS A 143 -1.93 12.59 -13.59
CA CYS A 143 -0.87 13.56 -13.74
C CYS A 143 0.33 12.91 -14.43
N GLN A 144 0.53 13.24 -15.70
CA GLN A 144 1.62 12.72 -16.50
C GLN A 144 2.52 13.88 -16.96
N GLN A 145 3.79 13.83 -16.58
CA GLN A 145 4.79 14.86 -16.94
C GLN A 145 4.35 16.29 -16.61
N GLY A 146 3.65 16.45 -15.49
CA GLY A 146 3.18 17.76 -15.02
C GLY A 146 1.91 18.27 -15.69
N VAL A 147 1.22 17.44 -16.50
CA VAL A 147 -0.02 17.78 -17.19
C VAL A 147 -1.10 16.74 -16.87
N CYS A 148 -2.33 17.19 -16.63
CA CYS A 148 -3.46 16.28 -16.49
C CYS A 148 -3.81 15.69 -17.86
N THR A 149 -3.62 14.39 -18.01
CA THR A 149 -3.91 13.64 -19.23
C THR A 149 -5.01 12.62 -18.96
N VAL A 150 -5.77 12.31 -20.00
CA VAL A 150 -6.80 11.28 -19.93
C VAL A 150 -6.13 9.92 -19.72
N ASP A 151 -6.64 9.11 -18.80
CA ASP A 151 -6.14 7.75 -18.62
C ASP A 151 -6.53 6.85 -19.80
N GLY A 152 -5.55 6.53 -20.66
CA GLY A 152 -5.69 5.64 -21.81
C GLY A 152 -5.49 4.16 -21.43
N GLY A 153 -6.31 3.64 -20.51
CA GLY A 153 -6.15 2.29 -19.94
C GLY A 153 -5.74 1.20 -20.96
N ASN A 154 -4.89 0.26 -20.52
CA ASN A 154 -4.40 -0.92 -21.26
C ASN A 154 -4.42 -0.82 -22.80
N GLY A 155 -3.60 0.08 -23.36
CA GLY A 155 -3.18 0.02 -24.76
C GLY A 155 -4.04 0.79 -25.78
N GLY A 156 -5.01 1.59 -25.35
CA GLY A 156 -5.77 2.49 -26.24
C GLY A 156 -5.48 3.96 -25.96
N SER A 157 -5.32 4.78 -26.99
CA SER A 157 -5.42 6.24 -26.86
C SER A 157 -6.76 6.58 -26.19
N GLY A 158 -6.73 7.09 -24.95
CA GLY A 158 -7.94 7.56 -24.27
C GLY A 158 -8.67 8.64 -25.07
N CYS A 159 -9.93 8.91 -24.71
CA CYS A 159 -10.77 9.89 -25.39
C CYS A 159 -11.04 11.10 -24.50
N LYS A 160 -11.17 12.28 -25.10
CA LYS A 160 -11.61 13.54 -24.46
C LYS A 160 -13.07 13.83 -24.77
N ASP A 161 -13.53 13.39 -25.94
CA ASP A 161 -14.88 13.55 -26.45
C ASP A 161 -15.23 12.40 -27.40
N ASN A 162 -16.50 12.33 -27.80
CA ASN A 162 -17.01 11.25 -28.65
C ASN A 162 -16.41 11.22 -30.06
N SER A 163 -15.90 12.35 -30.56
CA SER A 163 -15.29 12.40 -31.90
C SER A 163 -14.01 11.58 -31.99
N GLN A 164 -13.39 11.31 -30.84
CA GLN A 164 -12.20 10.48 -30.71
C GLN A 164 -12.52 8.99 -30.56
N CYS A 165 -13.80 8.62 -30.50
CA CYS A 165 -14.24 7.24 -30.35
C CYS A 165 -14.73 6.63 -31.67
N PRO A 166 -14.56 5.31 -31.87
CA PRO A 166 -15.14 4.61 -33.02
C PRO A 166 -16.67 4.78 -33.08
N THR A 167 -17.24 4.68 -34.28
CA THR A 167 -18.69 4.76 -34.49
C THR A 167 -19.45 3.79 -33.58
N GLY A 168 -20.51 4.28 -32.93
CA GLY A 168 -21.31 3.52 -31.95
C GLY A 168 -20.75 3.49 -30.53
N GLN A 169 -19.65 4.22 -30.26
CA GLN A 169 -19.07 4.39 -28.93
C GLN A 169 -19.15 5.85 -28.47
N GLY A 170 -19.30 6.04 -27.16
CA GLY A 170 -19.23 7.34 -26.48
C GLY A 170 -17.99 7.41 -25.60
N CYS A 171 -17.49 8.62 -25.38
CA CYS A 171 -16.35 8.85 -24.51
C CYS A 171 -16.79 9.03 -23.07
N VAL A 172 -16.56 8.02 -22.23
CA VAL A 172 -16.99 8.04 -20.82
C VAL A 172 -15.78 7.95 -19.91
N GLY A 173 -15.52 9.07 -19.21
CA GLY A 173 -14.42 9.19 -18.26
C GLY A 173 -13.11 8.71 -18.86
N GLY A 174 -12.77 9.21 -20.05
CA GLY A 174 -11.50 8.94 -20.69
C GLY A 174 -11.42 7.68 -21.55
N SER A 175 -12.46 6.86 -21.60
CA SER A 175 -12.46 5.61 -22.38
C SER A 175 -13.66 5.54 -23.31
N CYS A 176 -13.43 5.02 -24.51
CA CYS A 176 -14.51 4.74 -25.45
C CYS A 176 -15.28 3.50 -24.98
N VAL A 177 -16.57 3.67 -24.73
CA VAL A 177 -17.48 2.59 -24.33
C VAL A 177 -18.61 2.50 -25.34
N PRO A 178 -19.15 1.30 -25.64
CA PRO A 178 -20.32 1.18 -26.51
C PRO A 178 -21.49 2.01 -25.97
N GLN A 179 -22.13 2.82 -26.81
CA GLN A 179 -23.28 3.66 -26.39
C GLN A 179 -24.42 2.82 -25.81
N ALA A 180 -24.55 1.55 -26.23
CA ALA A 180 -25.51 0.61 -25.67
C ALA A 180 -25.37 0.42 -24.15
N VAL A 181 -24.16 0.53 -23.58
CA VAL A 181 -23.92 0.41 -22.13
C VAL A 181 -24.52 1.61 -21.38
N CYS A 182 -24.54 2.79 -22.01
CA CYS A 182 -25.18 3.98 -21.46
C CYS A 182 -26.71 3.94 -21.52
N ASN A 183 -27.27 3.10 -22.40
CA ASN A 183 -28.72 3.01 -22.62
C ASN A 183 -29.39 1.94 -21.76
N VAL A 184 -28.67 1.29 -20.84
CA VAL A 184 -29.23 0.26 -19.95
C VAL A 184 -29.91 0.95 -18.77
N PRO A 185 -31.25 0.92 -18.68
CA PRO A 185 -31.95 1.46 -17.52
C PRO A 185 -31.50 0.68 -16.28
N HIS A 186 -31.24 1.41 -15.21
CA HIS A 186 -30.87 0.80 -13.95
C HIS A 186 -31.46 1.61 -12.80
N ALA A 187 -31.63 0.95 -11.65
CA ALA A 187 -32.06 1.65 -10.46
C ALA A 187 -30.95 2.62 -10.04
N PRO A 188 -31.27 3.90 -9.72
CA PRO A 188 -30.28 4.93 -9.36
C PRO A 188 -29.55 4.65 -8.03
N ASN A 189 -29.91 3.54 -7.38
CA ASN A 189 -29.35 3.05 -6.14
C ASN A 189 -28.72 1.66 -6.28
N ARG A 190 -28.49 1.14 -7.50
CA ARG A 190 -28.05 -0.25 -7.71
C ARG A 190 -26.71 -0.58 -7.04
N MET A 191 -25.83 0.42 -6.89
CA MET A 191 -24.55 0.27 -6.22
C MET A 191 -24.63 0.44 -4.70
N ALA A 192 -25.78 0.84 -4.15
CA ALA A 192 -25.95 0.98 -2.71
C ALA A 192 -25.89 -0.39 -2.02
N GLY A 193 -25.30 -0.43 -0.83
CA GLY A 193 -25.12 -1.63 -0.03
C GLY A 193 -23.66 -1.85 0.36
N VAL A 194 -23.38 -3.06 0.83
CA VAL A 194 -22.06 -3.44 1.33
C VAL A 194 -21.29 -4.16 0.24
N TRP A 195 -20.09 -3.69 -0.06
CA TRP A 195 -19.19 -4.27 -1.05
C TRP A 195 -17.89 -4.71 -0.40
N GLN A 196 -17.31 -5.80 -0.89
CA GLN A 196 -15.93 -6.17 -0.60
C GLN A 196 -15.06 -5.80 -1.79
N LEU A 197 -13.97 -5.06 -1.55
CA LEU A 197 -12.95 -4.83 -2.57
C LEU A 197 -11.71 -5.66 -2.23
N ASP A 198 -11.17 -6.33 -3.24
CA ASP A 198 -9.87 -6.98 -3.19
C ASP A 198 -8.93 -6.20 -4.10
N SER A 199 -8.02 -5.44 -3.49
CA SER A 199 -7.17 -4.46 -4.17
C SER A 199 -5.71 -4.88 -4.13
N THR A 200 -5.00 -4.64 -5.23
CA THR A 200 -3.53 -4.70 -5.30
C THR A 200 -3.00 -3.30 -5.57
N LEU A 201 -2.15 -2.77 -4.70
CA LEU A 201 -1.64 -1.40 -4.72
C LEU A 201 -0.13 -1.39 -4.93
N LYS A 202 0.36 -0.65 -5.93
CA LYS A 202 1.79 -0.52 -6.27
C LYS A 202 2.50 0.57 -5.47
N VAL A 203 2.43 0.47 -4.15
CA VAL A 203 2.76 1.55 -3.20
C VAL A 203 4.17 2.13 -3.42
N ARG A 204 5.13 1.30 -3.84
CA ARG A 204 6.51 1.70 -4.18
C ARG A 204 6.57 2.84 -5.17
N ASP A 205 5.70 2.86 -6.17
CA ASP A 205 5.71 3.90 -7.19
C ASP A 205 5.48 5.28 -6.58
N GLY A 206 4.63 5.37 -5.55
CA GLY A 206 4.35 6.59 -4.81
C GLY A 206 5.49 7.02 -3.89
N LEU A 207 6.43 6.11 -3.61
CA LEU A 207 7.62 6.39 -2.80
C LEU A 207 8.82 6.82 -3.65
N LYS A 208 8.74 6.74 -4.99
CA LYS A 208 9.78 7.19 -5.93
C LYS A 208 9.92 8.72 -5.88
N GLY A 209 10.70 9.20 -4.91
CA GLY A 209 10.90 10.61 -4.57
C GLY A 209 11.17 10.82 -3.08
N LEU A 210 10.67 9.89 -2.25
CA LEU A 210 10.82 9.83 -0.80
C LEU A 210 12.07 9.05 -0.36
N THR A 211 12.61 8.22 -1.26
CA THR A 211 13.68 7.25 -0.99
C THR A 211 15.07 7.86 -0.77
N LYS A 212 15.30 9.16 -1.00
CA LYS A 212 16.62 9.77 -0.73
C LYS A 212 17.05 9.63 0.73
N GLY A 213 16.11 9.70 1.69
CA GLY A 213 16.39 9.45 3.11
C GLY A 213 16.63 7.97 3.41
N LEU A 214 15.77 7.09 2.89
CA LEU A 214 15.88 5.64 3.10
C LEU A 214 17.16 5.03 2.50
N LEU A 215 17.59 5.50 1.32
CA LEU A 215 18.81 5.04 0.65
C LEU A 215 20.09 5.48 1.40
N SER A 216 20.03 6.56 2.18
CA SER A 216 21.16 6.97 3.02
C SER A 216 21.46 5.97 4.15
N LEU A 217 20.44 5.23 4.59
CA LEU A 217 20.59 4.15 5.58
C LEU A 217 21.39 2.98 5.01
N GLY A 218 21.16 2.65 3.74
CA GLY A 218 21.92 1.61 3.03
C GLY A 218 23.43 1.88 3.05
N GLY A 219 23.84 3.14 2.85
CA GLY A 219 25.25 3.54 2.94
C GLY A 219 25.85 3.34 4.34
N ALA A 220 25.12 3.71 5.39
CA ALA A 220 25.59 3.52 6.78
C ALA A 220 25.72 2.04 7.16
N LEU A 221 24.77 1.19 6.72
CA LEU A 221 24.86 -0.27 6.88
C LEU A 221 26.03 -0.86 6.10
N GLN A 222 26.20 -0.41 4.86
CA GLN A 222 27.27 -0.87 3.99
C GLN A 222 28.64 -0.48 4.54
N ASP A 223 28.78 0.71 5.13
CA ASP A 223 30.02 1.12 5.79
C ASP A 223 30.35 0.26 7.03
N ILE A 224 29.34 -0.16 7.81
CA ILE A 224 29.52 -1.11 8.91
C ILE A 224 30.00 -2.47 8.37
N ILE A 225 29.33 -3.01 7.35
CA ILE A 225 29.67 -4.31 6.74
C ILE A 225 31.05 -4.29 6.09
N ASP A 226 31.39 -3.19 5.43
CA ASP A 226 32.68 -2.99 4.80
C ASP A 226 33.81 -2.77 5.81
N GLY A 227 33.49 -2.72 7.11
CA GLY A 227 34.46 -2.52 8.17
C GLY A 227 35.00 -1.10 8.27
N LYS A 228 34.31 -0.12 7.68
CA LYS A 228 34.66 1.31 7.73
C LYS A 228 34.21 1.93 9.05
N PHE A 229 34.70 1.40 10.17
CA PHE A 229 34.48 2.02 11.48
C PHE A 229 35.44 3.19 11.64
N ASN A 230 34.92 4.41 11.53
CA ASN A 230 35.66 5.57 12.00
C ASN A 230 35.43 5.73 13.51
N ILE A 231 36.08 4.87 14.30
CA ILE A 231 35.92 4.85 15.75
C ILE A 231 36.49 6.14 16.32
N LYS A 232 35.61 7.09 16.69
CA LYS A 232 36.01 8.29 17.40
C LYS A 232 36.67 7.91 18.73
N GLY A 233 37.98 8.19 18.85
CA GLY A 233 38.76 7.95 20.07
C GLY A 233 39.76 6.80 19.97
N VAL A 234 39.77 6.03 18.88
CA VAL A 234 40.83 5.04 18.62
C VAL A 234 41.96 5.71 17.84
N PRO A 235 43.23 5.60 18.29
CA PRO A 235 44.37 6.10 17.54
C PRO A 235 44.40 5.56 16.11
N SER A 236 44.78 6.38 15.14
CA SER A 236 44.79 6.05 13.71
C SER A 236 45.67 4.84 13.33
N PHE A 237 46.63 4.47 14.17
CA PHE A 237 47.40 3.24 13.98
C PHE A 237 46.60 1.97 14.30
N LEU A 238 45.65 2.04 15.24
CA LEU A 238 44.75 0.94 15.61
C LEU A 238 43.60 0.79 14.61
N SER A 239 43.09 1.88 14.03
CA SER A 239 41.99 1.82 13.05
C SER A 239 42.35 1.00 11.80
N SER A 240 43.63 0.99 11.41
CA SER A 240 44.12 0.26 10.23
C SER A 240 44.19 -1.26 10.48
N ILE A 241 44.57 -1.65 11.70
CA ILE A 241 44.62 -3.06 12.15
C ILE A 241 43.19 -3.59 12.33
N VAL A 242 42.35 -2.80 12.98
CA VAL A 242 40.94 -3.13 13.25
C VAL A 242 40.18 -3.24 11.92
N ALA A 243 40.32 -2.31 10.97
CA ALA A 243 39.60 -2.39 9.69
C ALA A 243 39.91 -3.65 8.86
N ALA A 244 41.17 -4.13 8.86
CA ALA A 244 41.54 -5.35 8.16
C ALA A 244 40.99 -6.63 8.83
N LEU A 245 40.98 -6.67 10.17
CA LEU A 245 40.41 -7.77 10.96
C LEU A 245 38.87 -7.78 10.94
N VAL A 246 38.26 -6.60 10.98
CA VAL A 246 36.80 -6.41 11.11
C VAL A 246 36.02 -7.00 9.95
N LYS A 247 36.52 -6.91 8.70
CA LYS A 247 35.77 -7.38 7.53
C LYS A 247 35.50 -8.89 7.57
N ASP A 248 36.45 -9.67 8.09
CA ASP A 248 36.30 -11.12 8.26
C ASP A 248 35.60 -11.47 9.58
N LEU A 249 35.85 -10.72 10.66
CA LEU A 249 35.16 -10.93 11.94
C LEU A 249 33.67 -10.59 11.89
N ILE A 250 33.23 -9.58 11.14
CA ILE A 250 31.80 -9.19 11.07
C ILE A 250 30.94 -10.36 10.59
N LYS A 251 31.42 -11.16 9.65
CA LYS A 251 30.69 -12.34 9.18
C LYS A 251 30.55 -13.41 10.27
N GLN A 252 31.41 -13.41 11.27
CA GLN A 252 31.40 -14.35 12.39
C GLN A 252 30.58 -13.84 13.58
N TYR A 253 30.49 -12.52 13.78
CA TYR A 253 29.82 -11.90 14.93
C TYR A 253 28.46 -11.27 14.60
N VAL A 254 28.11 -11.14 13.32
CA VAL A 254 26.74 -10.86 12.87
C VAL A 254 26.03 -12.21 12.66
N PRO A 255 24.90 -12.47 13.34
CA PRO A 255 24.18 -13.72 13.15
C PRO A 255 23.64 -13.83 11.71
N PRO A 256 23.37 -15.04 11.19
CA PRO A 256 22.87 -15.23 9.82
C PRO A 256 21.60 -14.41 9.51
N TRP A 257 20.70 -14.27 10.49
CA TRP A 257 19.51 -13.43 10.35
C TRP A 257 19.86 -11.94 10.22
N GLY A 258 20.95 -11.47 10.84
CA GLY A 258 21.43 -10.09 10.74
C GLY A 258 21.90 -9.75 9.33
N LEU A 259 22.54 -10.70 8.64
CA LEU A 259 22.90 -10.57 7.22
C LEU A 259 21.66 -10.50 6.32
N GLN A 260 20.59 -11.22 6.67
CA GLN A 260 19.31 -11.13 5.95
C GLN A 260 18.62 -9.77 6.16
N VAL A 261 18.66 -9.21 7.37
CA VAL A 261 18.16 -7.85 7.65
C VAL A 261 18.95 -6.79 6.86
N ILE A 262 20.25 -6.96 6.74
CA ILE A 262 21.11 -6.10 5.90
C ILE A 262 20.71 -6.18 4.43
N GLN A 263 20.57 -7.40 3.90
CA GLN A 263 20.15 -7.62 2.51
C GLN A 263 18.73 -7.09 2.28
N TRP A 264 17.87 -7.18 3.28
CA TRP A 264 16.55 -6.57 3.27
C TRP A 264 16.62 -5.04 3.23
N LEU A 265 17.44 -4.41 4.06
CA LEU A 265 17.59 -2.94 4.05
C LEU A 265 18.08 -2.42 2.70
N ALA A 266 18.87 -3.22 1.97
CA ALA A 266 19.26 -2.92 0.60
C ALA A 266 18.10 -3.08 -0.41
N ASN A 267 17.13 -3.95 -0.11
CA ASN A 267 16.01 -4.33 -0.97
C ASN A 267 14.63 -3.93 -0.41
N VAL A 268 14.54 -2.91 0.47
CA VAL A 268 13.25 -2.45 1.04
C VAL A 268 12.27 -2.05 -0.05
N ASN A 269 12.79 -1.64 -1.22
CA ASN A 269 11.98 -1.36 -2.39
C ASN A 269 11.16 -2.58 -2.84
N ASP A 270 11.64 -3.82 -2.69
CA ASP A 270 10.91 -5.01 -3.15
C ASP A 270 9.67 -5.31 -2.29
N VAL A 271 9.73 -4.95 -1.00
CA VAL A 271 8.63 -5.11 -0.05
C VAL A 271 7.50 -4.14 -0.33
N LEU A 272 7.87 -2.94 -0.75
CA LEU A 272 6.93 -1.86 -0.99
C LEU A 272 6.26 -2.04 -2.36
N ASP A 273 6.63 -3.06 -3.14
CA ASP A 273 6.24 -3.19 -4.53
C ASP A 273 4.73 -3.34 -4.67
N GLU A 274 4.15 -4.44 -4.17
CA GLU A 274 2.72 -4.71 -4.28
C GLU A 274 2.10 -5.06 -2.92
N TRP A 275 1.08 -4.30 -2.54
CA TRP A 275 0.30 -4.52 -1.33
C TRP A 275 -1.09 -4.98 -1.70
N ARG A 276 -1.52 -6.10 -1.14
CA ARG A 276 -2.91 -6.55 -1.21
C ARG A 276 -3.69 -6.00 -0.03
N VAL A 277 -4.81 -5.35 -0.34
CA VAL A 277 -5.73 -4.78 0.66
C VAL A 277 -7.13 -5.33 0.41
N ILE A 278 -7.71 -5.96 1.42
CA ILE A 278 -9.13 -6.35 1.41
C ILE A 278 -9.89 -5.35 2.26
N SER A 279 -10.87 -4.67 1.65
CA SER A 279 -11.72 -3.70 2.33
C SER A 279 -13.20 -4.05 2.21
N THR A 280 -14.00 -3.48 3.11
CA THR A 280 -15.45 -3.41 2.95
C THR A 280 -15.89 -1.97 2.83
N GLU A 281 -16.74 -1.72 1.84
CA GLU A 281 -17.28 -0.43 1.49
C GLU A 281 -18.78 -0.41 1.79
N SER A 282 -19.19 0.52 2.65
CA SER A 282 -20.61 0.81 2.87
C SER A 282 -20.99 1.94 1.93
N ILE A 283 -21.75 1.62 0.87
CA ILE A 283 -22.13 2.56 -0.18
C ILE A 283 -23.60 2.96 0.01
N GLN A 284 -23.86 4.24 0.05
CA GLN A 284 -25.19 4.83 0.15
C GLN A 284 -25.46 5.65 -1.11
N SER A 285 -26.60 5.40 -1.76
CA SER A 285 -27.03 6.25 -2.87
C SER A 285 -27.49 7.60 -2.31
N VAL A 286 -27.10 8.67 -3.00
CA VAL A 286 -27.61 10.01 -2.76
C VAL A 286 -28.48 10.51 -3.92
N GLY A 287 -28.86 9.62 -4.85
CA GLY A 287 -29.63 9.95 -6.05
C GLY A 287 -28.78 10.29 -7.27
N ASN A 288 -29.41 10.33 -8.46
CA ASN A 288 -28.73 10.67 -9.73
C ASN A 288 -27.46 9.88 -9.99
N ASP A 289 -27.46 8.58 -9.67
CA ASP A 289 -26.29 7.71 -9.78
C ASP A 289 -25.05 8.23 -9.04
N GLN A 290 -25.26 9.03 -7.99
CA GLN A 290 -24.23 9.48 -7.06
C GLN A 290 -24.33 8.70 -5.76
N TYR A 291 -23.16 8.56 -5.11
CA TYR A 291 -23.01 7.74 -3.94
C TYR A 291 -22.07 8.39 -2.93
N LYS A 292 -22.30 8.10 -1.66
CA LYS A 292 -21.36 8.31 -0.56
C LYS A 292 -20.93 6.97 -0.02
N GLY A 293 -19.64 6.81 0.22
CA GLY A 293 -19.07 5.57 0.73
C GLY A 293 -18.26 5.78 1.98
N ALA A 294 -18.13 4.72 2.77
CA ALA A 294 -17.20 4.63 3.89
C ALA A 294 -16.51 3.27 3.86
N SER A 295 -15.20 3.27 4.09
CA SER A 295 -14.37 2.09 3.92
C SER A 295 -13.80 1.60 5.24
N THR A 296 -13.67 0.28 5.36
CA THR A 296 -12.95 -0.39 6.44
C THR A 296 -11.99 -1.41 5.86
N TRP A 297 -10.71 -1.34 6.25
CA TRP A 297 -9.72 -2.32 5.81
C TRP A 297 -9.69 -3.52 6.77
N HIS A 298 -9.80 -4.72 6.21
CA HIS A 298 -9.81 -5.98 6.94
C HIS A 298 -8.48 -6.72 6.83
N LEU A 299 -7.77 -6.56 5.72
CA LEU A 299 -6.48 -7.19 5.48
C LEU A 299 -5.54 -6.17 4.85
N VAL A 300 -4.31 -6.14 5.35
CA VAL A 300 -3.15 -5.58 4.64
C VAL A 300 -2.12 -6.68 4.53
N GLU A 301 -1.73 -7.02 3.31
CA GLU A 301 -0.80 -8.11 2.99
C GLU A 301 0.22 -7.63 1.97
N PHE A 302 1.47 -8.05 2.12
CA PHE A 302 2.51 -7.87 1.11
C PHE A 302 3.38 -9.13 1.04
N GLU A 303 4.12 -9.28 -0.05
CA GLU A 303 5.01 -10.42 -0.24
C GLU A 303 6.47 -10.03 0.02
N TYR A 304 7.18 -10.89 0.72
CA TYR A 304 8.62 -10.78 0.92
C TYR A 304 9.28 -12.15 0.75
N GLN A 305 10.18 -12.28 -0.24
CA GLN A 305 10.89 -13.52 -0.56
C GLN A 305 9.96 -14.75 -0.71
N GLY A 306 8.84 -14.60 -1.42
CA GLY A 306 7.86 -15.68 -1.60
C GLY A 306 6.97 -15.96 -0.40
N LYS A 307 7.12 -15.21 0.70
CA LYS A 307 6.30 -15.34 1.91
C LYS A 307 5.35 -14.16 2.05
N LYS A 308 4.10 -14.45 2.37
CA LYS A 308 3.08 -13.45 2.66
C LYS A 308 3.22 -12.96 4.10
N VAL A 309 3.30 -11.65 4.28
CA VAL A 309 3.22 -10.99 5.57
C VAL A 309 1.88 -10.26 5.61
N SER A 310 1.03 -10.64 6.54
CA SER A 310 -0.36 -10.16 6.59
C SER A 310 -0.76 -9.77 8.00
N THR A 311 -1.58 -8.73 8.13
CA THR A 311 -2.27 -8.40 9.38
C THR A 311 -3.70 -7.93 9.09
N SER A 312 -4.54 -7.95 10.11
CA SER A 312 -5.83 -7.27 10.01
C SER A 312 -5.65 -5.77 10.18
N GLY A 313 -6.54 -4.98 9.58
CA GLY A 313 -6.51 -3.52 9.75
C GLY A 313 -6.53 -3.10 11.22
N THR A 314 -7.26 -3.84 12.08
CA THR A 314 -7.34 -3.56 13.53
C THR A 314 -6.05 -3.85 14.30
N ASN A 315 -5.22 -4.74 13.78
CA ASN A 315 -4.01 -5.23 14.45
C ASN A 315 -2.76 -4.48 13.99
N VAL A 316 -2.89 -3.45 13.14
CA VAL A 316 -1.79 -2.54 12.85
C VAL A 316 -1.53 -1.66 14.09
N PRO A 317 -0.36 -1.77 14.74
CA PRO A 317 -0.06 -1.03 15.96
C PRO A 317 -0.28 0.48 15.81
N GLY A 318 -0.98 1.10 16.76
CA GLY A 318 -1.26 2.54 16.77
C GLY A 318 -2.43 3.00 15.89
N LEU A 319 -2.94 2.16 14.99
CA LEU A 319 -4.02 2.52 14.07
C LEU A 319 -5.41 2.17 14.57
N GLY A 320 -5.57 1.05 15.27
CA GLY A 320 -6.90 0.46 15.49
C GLY A 320 -7.56 0.12 14.15
N GLN A 321 -8.89 0.14 14.07
CA GLN A 321 -9.57 -0.07 12.79
C GLN A 321 -9.22 1.06 11.81
N ILE A 322 -8.66 0.71 10.65
CA ILE A 322 -8.39 1.66 9.57
C ILE A 322 -9.72 2.02 8.91
N THR A 323 -10.31 3.13 9.35
CA THR A 323 -11.47 3.78 8.73
C THR A 323 -11.00 4.97 7.90
N THR A 324 -11.60 5.14 6.74
CA THR A 324 -11.25 6.25 5.85
C THR A 324 -12.25 7.38 5.99
N GLU A 325 -11.85 8.57 5.55
CA GLU A 325 -12.82 9.65 5.36
C GLU A 325 -13.93 9.19 4.40
N PRO A 326 -15.19 9.63 4.62
CA PRO A 326 -16.25 9.39 3.66
C PRO A 326 -15.85 9.91 2.28
N TRP A 327 -16.15 9.14 1.26
CA TRP A 327 -15.81 9.45 -0.13
C TRP A 327 -17.08 9.56 -0.97
N THR A 328 -16.96 10.27 -2.10
CA THR A 328 -18.02 10.34 -3.10
C THR A 328 -17.70 9.44 -4.28
N ALA A 329 -18.74 8.96 -4.92
CA ALA A 329 -18.64 8.20 -6.15
C ALA A 329 -19.83 8.48 -7.05
N ARG A 330 -19.70 8.07 -8.31
CA ARG A 330 -20.76 8.16 -9.29
C ARG A 330 -20.70 6.99 -10.26
N GLU A 331 -21.87 6.60 -10.73
CA GLU A 331 -21.99 5.71 -11.86
C GLU A 331 -22.28 6.51 -13.14
N VAL A 332 -21.58 6.17 -14.21
CA VAL A 332 -21.74 6.78 -15.52
C VAL A 332 -21.56 5.69 -16.57
N CYS A 333 -22.62 5.38 -17.33
CA CYS A 333 -22.60 4.38 -18.39
C CYS A 333 -21.97 3.03 -17.99
N GLY A 334 -22.40 2.45 -16.87
CA GLY A 334 -21.87 1.17 -16.41
C GLY A 334 -20.44 1.22 -15.87
N VAL A 335 -19.89 2.42 -15.64
CA VAL A 335 -18.60 2.63 -14.99
C VAL A 335 -18.82 3.33 -13.65
N PHE A 336 -18.24 2.78 -12.59
CA PHE A 336 -18.24 3.36 -11.26
C PHE A 336 -16.94 4.13 -11.02
N PHE A 337 -17.06 5.43 -10.73
CA PHE A 337 -15.95 6.33 -10.43
C PHE A 337 -15.94 6.64 -8.93
N ILE A 338 -14.82 6.40 -8.27
CA ILE A 338 -14.58 6.80 -6.87
C ILE A 338 -13.71 8.05 -6.90
N ASP A 339 -14.24 9.17 -6.39
CA ASP A 339 -13.63 10.48 -6.57
C ASP A 339 -12.34 10.67 -5.79
N LYS A 340 -12.44 10.54 -4.47
CA LYS A 340 -11.31 10.71 -3.58
C LYS A 340 -11.58 10.03 -2.25
N HIS A 341 -10.77 9.04 -1.99
CA HIS A 341 -10.72 8.27 -0.77
C HIS A 341 -9.40 8.59 -0.05
N SER A 342 -9.47 9.13 1.17
CA SER A 342 -8.30 9.67 1.85
C SER A 342 -8.04 8.97 3.19
N LEU A 343 -6.79 8.56 3.39
CA LEU A 343 -6.22 8.03 4.62
C LEU A 343 -5.27 9.07 5.21
N LYS A 344 -5.83 10.04 5.94
CA LYS A 344 -5.04 11.11 6.59
C LYS A 344 -4.44 10.60 7.90
N ALA A 345 -3.19 10.97 8.17
CA ALA A 345 -2.42 10.74 9.39
C ALA A 345 -2.20 9.26 9.79
N LYS A 346 -2.39 8.32 8.87
CA LYS A 346 -2.40 6.88 9.17
C LYS A 346 -1.38 6.08 8.34
N PHE A 347 -0.99 6.55 7.16
CA PHE A 347 -0.12 5.80 6.27
C PHE A 347 1.29 5.55 6.83
N GLY A 348 1.92 6.56 7.46
CA GLY A 348 3.21 6.39 8.13
C GLY A 348 3.24 5.26 9.15
N GLN A 349 2.15 5.06 9.89
CA GLN A 349 2.04 3.97 10.86
C GLN A 349 1.93 2.60 10.16
N ILE A 350 1.19 2.52 9.04
CA ILE A 350 1.15 1.29 8.22
C ILE A 350 2.55 0.99 7.68
N TYR A 351 3.28 2.00 7.22
CA TYR A 351 4.65 1.84 6.75
C TYR A 351 5.60 1.35 7.85
N ARG A 352 5.52 1.94 9.05
CA ARG A 352 6.30 1.50 10.23
C ARG A 352 5.97 0.06 10.61
N TRP A 353 4.69 -0.29 10.66
CA TRP A 353 4.25 -1.65 10.91
C TRP A 353 4.79 -2.62 9.87
N ALA A 354 4.73 -2.28 8.57
CA ALA A 354 5.25 -3.15 7.51
C ALA A 354 6.73 -3.46 7.72
N ILE A 355 7.53 -2.46 8.11
CA ILE A 355 8.94 -2.66 8.50
C ILE A 355 9.05 -3.65 9.66
N GLU A 356 8.36 -3.40 10.78
CA GLU A 356 8.46 -4.24 11.98
C GLU A 356 7.98 -5.68 11.74
N ALA A 357 6.87 -5.85 11.01
CA ALA A 357 6.31 -7.16 10.68
C ALA A 357 7.29 -8.03 9.87
N MET A 358 8.07 -7.43 8.97
CA MET A 358 9.12 -8.16 8.26
C MET A 358 10.27 -8.55 9.15
N LEU A 359 10.70 -7.66 10.03
CA LEU A 359 11.79 -7.96 10.95
C LEU A 359 11.41 -9.10 11.88
N THR A 360 10.15 -9.14 12.32
CA THR A 360 9.58 -10.29 13.01
C THR A 360 9.63 -11.54 12.14
N ALA A 361 9.21 -11.47 10.87
CA ALA A 361 9.24 -12.63 9.98
C ALA A 361 10.67 -13.18 9.74
N ILE A 362 11.66 -12.31 9.57
CA ILE A 362 13.07 -12.67 9.36
C ILE A 362 13.66 -13.27 10.64
N SER A 363 13.53 -12.58 11.77
CA SER A 363 14.11 -12.99 13.04
C SER A 363 13.49 -14.31 13.54
N CYS A 364 12.16 -14.41 13.57
CA CYS A 364 11.45 -15.57 14.09
C CYS A 364 11.79 -16.87 13.35
N SER A 365 12.10 -16.80 12.06
CA SER A 365 12.48 -17.98 11.28
C SER A 365 13.76 -18.67 11.80
N ASN A 366 14.53 -17.99 12.66
CA ASN A 366 15.80 -18.46 13.22
C ASN A 366 15.73 -18.70 14.75
N GLY A 367 14.53 -18.72 15.35
CA GLY A 367 14.31 -19.04 16.77
C GLY A 367 14.40 -17.85 17.75
N GLN A 368 14.85 -16.68 17.29
CA GLN A 368 14.81 -15.42 18.06
C GLN A 368 13.75 -14.52 17.43
N CYS A 369 12.67 -14.21 18.13
CA CYS A 369 11.59 -13.37 17.60
C CYS A 369 11.72 -11.94 18.11
N TYR A 370 12.08 -10.99 17.25
CA TYR A 370 12.04 -9.57 17.57
C TYR A 370 10.76 -8.93 17.01
N THR A 371 10.02 -8.22 17.86
CA THR A 371 8.79 -7.50 17.49
C THR A 371 9.00 -6.01 17.28
N ASN A 372 10.19 -5.48 17.58
CA ASN A 372 10.54 -4.09 17.37
C ASN A 372 11.99 -3.93 16.89
N LEU A 373 12.25 -2.82 16.19
CA LEU A 373 13.55 -2.48 15.61
C LEU A 373 14.66 -2.34 16.64
N ASN A 374 14.37 -1.77 17.81
CA ASN A 374 15.38 -1.50 18.83
C ASN A 374 15.97 -2.81 19.37
N ASP A 375 15.15 -3.72 19.86
CA ASP A 375 15.61 -4.97 20.47
C ASP A 375 16.36 -5.85 19.47
N MET A 376 15.91 -5.86 18.22
CA MET A 376 16.62 -6.52 17.13
C MET A 376 18.01 -5.92 16.93
N PHE A 377 18.14 -4.60 16.75
CA PHE A 377 19.47 -4.04 16.49
C PHE A 377 20.39 -4.11 17.70
N GLN A 378 19.86 -4.14 18.94
CA GLN A 378 20.67 -4.34 20.13
C GLN A 378 21.38 -5.70 20.12
N THR A 379 20.77 -6.71 19.50
CA THR A 379 21.28 -8.10 19.40
C THR A 379 22.01 -8.39 18.09
N LEU A 380 22.03 -7.43 17.14
CA LEU A 380 22.67 -7.60 15.84
C LEU A 380 24.19 -7.86 15.93
N ILE A 381 24.87 -7.22 16.89
CA ILE A 381 26.31 -7.38 17.12
C ILE A 381 26.58 -7.52 18.63
N ASP A 382 27.24 -8.63 18.99
CA ASP A 382 27.81 -8.85 20.32
C ASP A 382 29.19 -8.17 20.42
N CYS A 383 29.18 -6.93 20.90
CA CYS A 383 30.39 -6.12 21.04
C CYS A 383 31.38 -6.68 22.06
N ARG A 384 30.92 -7.46 23.04
CA ARG A 384 31.79 -8.07 24.05
C ARG A 384 32.52 -9.26 23.44
N ALA A 385 31.80 -10.14 22.75
CA ALA A 385 32.41 -11.25 22.03
C ALA A 385 33.39 -10.75 20.96
N PHE A 386 33.02 -9.68 20.25
CA PHE A 386 33.89 -9.02 19.28
C PHE A 386 35.16 -8.44 19.93
N GLY A 387 35.06 -7.73 21.05
CA GLY A 387 36.22 -7.22 21.79
C GLY A 387 37.18 -8.34 22.25
N ASN A 388 36.63 -9.44 22.76
CA ASN A 388 37.41 -10.62 23.15
C ASN A 388 38.14 -11.25 21.94
N ALA A 389 37.50 -11.28 20.78
CA ALA A 389 38.07 -11.82 19.55
C ALA A 389 39.27 -11.00 19.08
N VAL A 390 39.14 -9.67 19.09
CA VAL A 390 40.24 -8.77 18.70
C VAL A 390 41.42 -8.91 19.66
N GLN A 391 41.17 -9.00 20.98
CA GLN A 391 42.22 -9.27 21.97
C GLN A 391 42.91 -10.63 21.77
N SER A 392 42.17 -11.64 21.29
CA SER A 392 42.75 -12.95 20.98
C SER A 392 43.60 -12.95 19.71
N ALA A 393 43.27 -12.07 18.75
CA ALA A 393 44.06 -11.86 17.55
C ALA A 393 45.34 -11.04 17.82
N ASP A 394 45.29 -10.14 18.81
CA ASP A 394 46.46 -9.38 19.27
C ASP A 394 46.49 -9.28 20.80
N SER A 395 47.23 -10.19 21.42
CA SER A 395 47.43 -10.23 22.87
C SER A 395 48.48 -9.24 23.38
N THR A 396 49.14 -8.47 22.49
CA THR A 396 50.26 -7.60 22.87
C THR A 396 49.81 -6.28 23.50
N ILE A 397 48.54 -5.92 23.33
CA ILE A 397 47.97 -4.67 23.84
C ILE A 397 47.01 -4.99 25.01
N PRO A 398 47.39 -4.72 26.27
CA PRO A 398 46.51 -4.90 27.42
C PRO A 398 45.29 -3.98 27.34
N GLY A 399 44.10 -4.52 27.63
CA GLY A 399 42.86 -3.74 27.63
C GLY A 399 42.30 -3.42 26.23
N LEU A 400 42.84 -4.05 25.19
CA LEU A 400 42.31 -3.90 23.83
C LEU A 400 40.86 -4.39 23.73
N SER A 401 40.50 -5.46 24.45
CA SER A 401 39.11 -5.97 24.45
C SER A 401 38.10 -4.94 24.95
N SER A 402 38.36 -4.28 26.08
CA SER A 402 37.46 -3.30 26.67
C SER A 402 37.38 -2.01 25.83
N LEU A 403 38.51 -1.60 25.24
CA LEU A 403 38.53 -0.45 24.32
C LEU A 403 37.67 -0.73 23.08
N VAL A 404 37.82 -1.92 22.47
CA VAL A 404 37.05 -2.34 21.29
C VAL A 404 35.58 -2.54 21.63
N GLU A 405 35.26 -3.14 22.78
CA GLU A 405 33.88 -3.33 23.25
C GLU A 405 33.16 -1.99 23.44
N ALA A 406 33.81 -1.02 24.11
CA ALA A 406 33.25 0.31 24.33
C ALA A 406 33.03 1.05 23.00
N ALA A 407 34.01 1.01 22.11
CA ALA A 407 33.91 1.58 20.77
C ALA A 407 32.78 0.96 19.93
N CYS A 408 32.73 -0.37 19.87
CA CYS A 408 31.68 -1.11 19.17
C CYS A 408 30.30 -0.76 19.74
N THR A 409 30.18 -0.69 21.07
CA THR A 409 28.91 -0.36 21.72
C THR A 409 28.47 1.06 21.38
N ALA A 410 29.37 2.03 21.41
CA ALA A 410 29.07 3.42 21.05
C ALA A 410 28.62 3.55 19.59
N GLU A 411 29.33 2.92 18.65
CA GLU A 411 28.95 2.93 17.23
C GLU A 411 27.64 2.18 16.99
N LYS A 412 27.42 1.04 17.65
CA LYS A 412 26.14 0.32 17.62
C LYS A 412 24.99 1.21 18.06
N GLN A 413 25.10 1.92 19.20
CA GLN A 413 24.04 2.81 19.66
C GLN A 413 23.81 4.00 18.71
N ASN A 414 24.88 4.59 18.18
CA ASN A 414 24.77 5.68 17.20
C ASN A 414 24.04 5.22 15.94
N PHE A 415 24.35 4.01 15.47
CA PHE A 415 23.70 3.39 14.33
C PHE A 415 22.21 3.12 14.60
N ILE A 416 21.89 2.45 15.72
CA ILE A 416 20.51 2.16 16.14
C ILE A 416 19.69 3.44 16.17
N LYS A 417 20.21 4.47 16.83
CA LYS A 417 19.55 5.77 16.95
C LYS A 417 19.29 6.39 15.59
N LYS A 418 20.27 6.40 14.69
CA LYS A 418 20.11 6.97 13.34
C LYS A 418 19.05 6.23 12.53
N ILE A 419 19.07 4.90 12.51
CA ILE A 419 18.07 4.14 11.75
C ILE A 419 16.67 4.34 12.30
N ILE A 420 16.49 4.19 13.62
CA ILE A 420 15.19 4.36 14.24
C ILE A 420 14.66 5.78 13.97
N GLN A 421 15.52 6.78 14.14
CA GLN A 421 15.15 8.17 13.87
C GLN A 421 14.76 8.40 12.42
N GLU A 422 15.48 7.85 11.44
CA GLU A 422 15.13 8.01 10.02
C GLU A 422 13.82 7.29 9.65
N ILE A 423 13.57 6.10 10.21
CA ILE A 423 12.30 5.38 10.03
C ILE A 423 11.15 6.16 10.68
N ASP A 424 11.36 6.70 11.88
CA ASP A 424 10.36 7.52 12.59
C ASP A 424 10.09 8.84 11.88
N ASP A 425 11.14 9.52 11.41
CA ASP A 425 11.03 10.73 10.60
C ASP A 425 10.27 10.44 9.29
N LEU A 426 10.55 9.31 8.64
CA LEU A 426 9.86 8.91 7.41
C LEU A 426 8.38 8.62 7.68
N SER A 427 8.10 7.85 8.73
CA SER A 427 6.74 7.56 9.19
C SER A 427 5.98 8.85 9.53
N ALA A 428 6.59 9.76 10.28
CA ALA A 428 5.97 11.03 10.68
C ALA A 428 5.71 11.95 9.50
N LYS A 429 6.60 11.95 8.49
CA LYS A 429 6.46 12.80 7.30
C LYS A 429 5.53 12.18 6.25
N LEU A 430 5.31 10.88 6.25
CA LEU A 430 4.34 10.15 5.41
C LEU A 430 2.92 10.26 5.98
N THR A 431 2.34 11.43 5.85
CA THR A 431 1.09 11.76 6.55
C THR A 431 -0.17 11.40 5.77
N TYR A 432 -0.09 11.03 4.50
CA TYR A 432 -1.29 10.91 3.68
C TYR A 432 -1.18 9.89 2.56
N MET A 433 -2.26 9.13 2.37
CA MET A 433 -2.51 8.32 1.18
C MET A 433 -3.89 8.69 0.61
N SER A 434 -3.94 8.91 -0.69
CA SER A 434 -5.18 9.08 -1.45
C SER A 434 -5.37 7.93 -2.41
N LEU A 435 -6.63 7.61 -2.68
CA LEU A 435 -7.05 6.66 -3.68
C LEU A 435 -8.22 7.26 -4.45
N ARG A 436 -8.15 7.17 -5.78
CA ARG A 436 -9.28 7.44 -6.69
C ARG A 436 -9.42 6.22 -7.57
N ALA A 437 -10.62 5.92 -8.05
CA ALA A 437 -10.80 4.71 -8.85
C ALA A 437 -11.77 4.87 -10.01
N LYS A 438 -11.57 3.99 -10.98
CA LYS A 438 -12.49 3.72 -12.08
C LYS A 438 -12.66 2.21 -12.17
N VAL A 439 -13.88 1.72 -12.29
CA VAL A 439 -14.17 0.29 -12.43
C VAL A 439 -15.41 0.03 -13.26
N ASN A 440 -15.40 -1.06 -14.03
CA ASN A 440 -16.56 -1.46 -14.81
C ASN A 440 -17.54 -2.25 -13.94
N ILE A 441 -18.82 -1.89 -14.01
CA ILE A 441 -19.91 -2.61 -13.37
C ILE A 441 -20.31 -3.75 -14.31
N ILE A 442 -20.14 -4.99 -13.85
CA ILE A 442 -20.48 -6.19 -14.64
C ILE A 442 -21.95 -6.53 -14.43
N ASN A 443 -22.41 -6.43 -13.19
CA ASN A 443 -23.81 -6.56 -12.79
C ASN A 443 -24.00 -5.93 -11.40
N ASN A 444 -25.23 -5.98 -10.87
CA ASN A 444 -25.58 -5.40 -9.56
C ASN A 444 -24.81 -5.99 -8.36
N ASN A 445 -24.04 -7.07 -8.56
CA ASN A 445 -23.31 -7.77 -7.50
C ASN A 445 -21.80 -7.86 -7.75
N SER A 446 -21.29 -7.38 -8.89
CA SER A 446 -19.87 -7.50 -9.23
C SER A 446 -19.32 -6.36 -10.08
N MET A 447 -18.09 -6.01 -9.77
CA MET A 447 -17.27 -5.00 -10.43
C MET A 447 -15.93 -5.63 -10.82
N SER A 448 -15.43 -5.37 -12.02
CA SER A 448 -14.15 -5.91 -12.48
C SER A 448 -13.34 -4.90 -13.28
N ASN A 449 -12.05 -5.21 -13.48
CA ASN A 449 -11.08 -4.33 -14.13
C ASN A 449 -10.99 -2.96 -13.43
N GLY A 450 -11.08 -2.95 -12.10
CA GLY A 450 -10.95 -1.75 -11.31
C GLY A 450 -9.50 -1.29 -11.31
N ARG A 451 -9.30 0.03 -11.44
CA ARG A 451 -7.99 0.67 -11.35
C ARG A 451 -7.99 1.73 -10.27
N TRP A 452 -6.96 1.71 -9.45
CA TRP A 452 -6.66 2.74 -8.46
C TRP A 452 -5.64 3.74 -9.02
N TYR A 453 -5.90 5.01 -8.77
CA TYR A 453 -4.99 6.13 -8.98
C TYR A 453 -4.65 6.70 -7.61
N GLY A 454 -3.53 6.26 -7.09
CA GLY A 454 -3.09 6.59 -5.75
C GLY A 454 -2.12 7.76 -5.70
N VAL A 455 -2.11 8.44 -4.56
CA VAL A 455 -1.06 9.42 -4.20
C VAL A 455 -0.59 9.14 -2.78
N LEU A 456 0.72 9.00 -2.60
CA LEU A 456 1.34 9.12 -1.29
C LEU A 456 1.83 10.55 -1.12
N GLY A 457 1.56 11.14 0.03
CA GLY A 457 1.86 12.54 0.30
C GLY A 457 2.39 12.77 1.71
N GLY A 458 3.09 13.88 1.86
CA GLY A 458 3.76 14.20 3.11
C GLY A 458 4.64 15.45 3.03
N SER A 459 5.44 15.66 4.07
CA SER A 459 6.41 16.77 4.12
C SER A 459 7.52 16.66 3.07
N PHE A 460 7.72 15.48 2.50
CA PHE A 460 8.69 15.23 1.44
C PHE A 460 8.14 15.43 0.02
N GLY A 461 6.86 15.80 -0.11
CA GLY A 461 6.18 15.97 -1.40
C GLY A 461 5.12 14.88 -1.64
N LYS A 462 4.76 14.71 -2.91
CA LYS A 462 3.73 13.77 -3.37
C LYS A 462 4.33 12.83 -4.42
N GLY A 463 3.94 11.56 -4.39
CA GLY A 463 4.27 10.57 -5.41
C GLY A 463 3.03 9.78 -5.82
N ASN A 464 2.91 9.53 -7.13
CA ASN A 464 1.79 8.79 -7.70
C ASN A 464 2.07 7.29 -7.67
N PHE A 465 1.04 6.50 -7.39
CA PHE A 465 1.07 5.05 -7.59
C PHE A 465 -0.22 4.58 -8.27
N GLU A 466 -0.19 3.34 -8.74
CA GLU A 466 -1.36 2.70 -9.34
C GLU A 466 -1.74 1.45 -8.57
N GLY A 467 -2.93 0.94 -8.85
CA GLY A 467 -3.36 -0.36 -8.36
C GLY A 467 -4.48 -0.92 -9.19
N SER A 468 -4.86 -2.15 -8.90
CA SER A 468 -6.03 -2.80 -9.46
C SER A 468 -6.96 -3.25 -8.35
N PHE A 469 -8.23 -3.47 -8.68
CA PHE A 469 -9.16 -4.11 -7.77
C PHE A 469 -10.32 -4.79 -8.48
N GLN A 470 -10.97 -5.67 -7.74
CA GLN A 470 -12.27 -6.25 -8.08
C GLN A 470 -13.22 -6.08 -6.89
N GLY A 471 -14.51 -5.98 -7.18
CA GLY A 471 -15.54 -5.76 -6.17
C GLY A 471 -16.65 -6.79 -6.24
N VAL A 472 -17.09 -7.28 -5.09
CA VAL A 472 -18.25 -8.18 -4.96
C VAL A 472 -19.19 -7.67 -3.87
N ARG A 473 -20.49 -7.73 -4.11
CA ARG A 473 -21.49 -7.34 -3.11
C ARG A 473 -21.60 -8.42 -2.02
N LYS A 474 -21.71 -8.00 -0.76
CA LYS A 474 -21.86 -8.89 0.41
C LYS A 474 -23.31 -9.21 0.71
#